data_AF-A0AAJ2WIY9-F1
#
_entry.id   AF-A0AAJ2WIY9-F1
#
_cell.length_a   1.000
_cell.length_b   1.000
_cell.length_c   1.000
_cell.angle_alpha   90.00
_cell.angle_beta   90.00
_cell.angle_gamma   90.00
#
_symmetry.space_group_name_H-M   'P 1'
#
loop_
_entity.id
_entity.type
_entity.pdbx_description
1 polymer ?
#
loop_
_entity_poly.entity_id
_entity_poly.type
_entity_poly.pdbx_seq_one_letter_code
_entity_poly.pdbx_strand_id
1 'polypeptide(L)'
;MSLVPTIYRSTDPGAPLLSGVPGALIALLDAVLVDGYGVGAGRKDGLGWKKGFGGVNIRAYQNSQAFGTGYFLRVDDTAARSALLRGYSSMSDLNTGEDATPSPALKTSGSMWEKSNVASGALRHWIAIGTERFFYLFVDTGGNYGTQGYSGTHGHYAGDITSMKPGDRHHFTVSYKGSDSEASSTVGYGFRARAWNDFGGADTQTSAFIGRSMSGVPGSTRAYVSASAATTSGVALGSQSNYPTYPYGGNGGLLYSPIDVLENAMQPRGFLPGAFAPIHRRPFPEMTVVTDVDGLPVGTQLLAKCVTVDSFAGGFNETYTGQILIDITNAWA
;
A
#
# COMPACT_ATOMS: atom_id res chain seq x y z
N MET A 1 -15.90 8.50 -10.97
CA MET A 1 -14.75 7.62 -10.72
C MET A 1 -13.59 8.16 -11.54
N SER A 2 -12.37 8.08 -11.01
CA SER A 2 -11.22 8.84 -11.49
C SER A 2 -9.94 8.01 -11.38
N LEU A 3 -9.05 8.19 -12.35
CA LEU A 3 -7.67 7.71 -12.30
C LEU A 3 -6.71 8.74 -11.69
N VAL A 4 -7.14 9.99 -11.51
CA VAL A 4 -6.45 10.97 -10.67
C VAL A 4 -6.77 10.66 -9.21
N PRO A 5 -5.77 10.53 -8.33
CA PRO A 5 -5.99 10.03 -7.00
C PRO A 5 -6.68 11.02 -6.07
N THR A 6 -7.41 10.49 -5.09
CA THR A 6 -8.00 11.26 -4.00
C THR A 6 -7.30 10.94 -2.68
N ILE A 7 -7.07 11.96 -1.86
CA ILE A 7 -6.42 11.84 -0.55
C ILE A 7 -7.48 11.91 0.56
N TYR A 8 -7.46 10.92 1.45
CA TYR A 8 -8.30 10.82 2.64
C TYR A 8 -7.42 10.76 3.89
N ARG A 9 -7.84 11.42 4.96
CA ARG A 9 -7.10 11.47 6.23
C ARG A 9 -8.05 11.25 7.39
N SER A 10 -7.55 10.60 8.43
CA SER A 10 -8.29 10.42 9.69
C SER A 10 -8.67 11.73 10.40
N THR A 11 -8.04 12.84 10.01
CA THR A 11 -8.33 14.20 10.52
C THR A 11 -9.33 14.97 9.67
N ASP A 12 -9.78 14.41 8.54
CA ASP A 12 -10.81 15.04 7.74
C ASP A 12 -12.16 15.04 8.50
N PRO A 13 -13.00 16.08 8.33
CA PRO A 13 -14.33 16.11 8.92
C PRO A 13 -15.18 14.90 8.50
N GLY A 14 -15.70 14.16 9.48
CA GLY A 14 -16.53 12.97 9.26
C GLY A 14 -15.74 11.72 8.86
N ALA A 15 -14.40 11.74 8.92
CA ALA A 15 -13.58 10.57 8.66
C ALA A 15 -13.91 9.42 9.64
N PRO A 16 -13.96 8.16 9.17
CA PRO A 16 -14.20 7.01 10.02
C PRO A 16 -13.05 6.77 11.01
N LEU A 17 -13.42 6.25 12.17
CA LEU A 17 -12.51 5.87 13.23
C LEU A 17 -11.86 4.51 12.93
N LEU A 18 -10.53 4.45 12.95
CA LEU A 18 -9.79 3.19 12.97
C LEU A 18 -9.31 2.90 14.40
N SER A 19 -9.43 1.65 14.83
CA SER A 19 -8.99 1.18 16.15
C SER A 19 -8.72 -0.32 16.14
N GLY A 20 -8.25 -0.86 17.28
CA GLY A 20 -8.04 -2.29 17.49
C GLY A 20 -9.33 -3.03 17.87
N VAL A 21 -10.40 -2.81 17.11
CA VAL A 21 -11.73 -3.44 17.28
C VAL A 21 -12.10 -4.15 15.97
N PRO A 22 -12.76 -5.34 16.03
CA PRO A 22 -13.29 -5.99 14.83
C PRO A 22 -14.24 -5.07 14.05
N GLY A 23 -14.13 -5.09 12.72
CA GLY A 23 -14.95 -4.28 11.81
C GLY A 23 -14.50 -2.82 11.60
N ALA A 24 -13.53 -2.31 12.36
CA ALA A 24 -13.05 -0.93 12.22
C ALA A 24 -12.39 -0.66 10.85
N LEU A 25 -11.66 -1.63 10.29
CA LEU A 25 -11.09 -1.48 8.95
C LEU A 25 -12.16 -1.63 7.87
N ILE A 26 -13.19 -2.46 8.08
CA ILE A 26 -14.33 -2.50 7.16
C ILE A 26 -15.03 -1.15 7.11
N ALA A 27 -15.30 -0.52 8.25
CA ALA A 27 -15.91 0.81 8.28
C ALA A 27 -15.05 1.86 7.55
N LEU A 28 -13.73 1.81 7.72
CA LEU A 28 -12.79 2.67 7.00
C LEU A 28 -12.85 2.44 5.49
N LEU A 29 -12.77 1.18 5.05
CA LEU A 29 -12.73 0.83 3.62
C LEU A 29 -14.09 1.03 2.94
N ASP A 30 -15.22 0.78 3.62
CA ASP A 30 -16.55 1.14 3.12
C ASP A 30 -16.59 2.65 2.81
N ALA A 31 -16.12 3.50 3.73
CA ALA A 31 -16.09 4.94 3.53
C ALA A 31 -15.06 5.42 2.48
N VAL A 32 -13.85 4.88 2.46
CA VAL A 32 -12.80 5.36 1.54
C VAL A 32 -12.99 4.80 0.13
N LEU A 33 -13.36 3.52 -0.01
CA LEU A 33 -13.42 2.85 -1.30
C LEU A 33 -14.76 3.04 -2.02
N VAL A 34 -15.86 3.07 -1.26
CA VAL A 34 -17.23 2.97 -1.82
C VAL A 34 -18.06 4.21 -1.53
N ASP A 35 -18.40 4.43 -0.25
CA ASP A 35 -19.51 5.30 0.14
C ASP A 35 -19.06 6.77 0.22
N GLY A 36 -17.79 7.03 0.51
CA GLY A 36 -17.29 8.35 0.90
C GLY A 36 -17.72 8.75 2.31
N TYR A 37 -17.19 9.88 2.82
CA TYR A 37 -17.65 10.50 4.07
C TYR A 37 -17.68 12.04 4.03
N GLY A 38 -18.13 12.67 5.12
CA GLY A 38 -18.27 14.13 5.25
C GLY A 38 -19.61 14.65 4.73
N VAL A 39 -19.81 15.97 4.82
CA VAL A 39 -21.06 16.65 4.39
C VAL A 39 -20.75 18.00 3.74
N GLY A 40 -21.67 18.49 2.90
CA GLY A 40 -21.57 19.79 2.25
C GLY A 40 -20.29 19.94 1.42
N ALA A 41 -19.66 21.12 1.48
CA ALA A 41 -18.41 21.40 0.76
C ALA A 41 -17.21 20.56 1.23
N GLY A 42 -17.28 19.94 2.41
CA GLY A 42 -16.24 19.05 2.95
C GLY A 42 -16.44 17.57 2.64
N ARG A 43 -17.48 17.22 1.86
CA ARG A 43 -17.76 15.85 1.43
C ARG A 43 -16.63 15.32 0.53
N LYS A 44 -16.16 14.10 0.81
CA LYS A 44 -15.21 13.36 -0.05
C LYS A 44 -15.83 12.05 -0.53
N ASP A 45 -16.19 11.97 -1.81
CA ASP A 45 -16.72 10.73 -2.41
C ASP A 45 -15.74 9.56 -2.28
N GLY A 46 -16.22 8.33 -2.35
CA GLY A 46 -15.36 7.14 -2.34
C GLY A 46 -14.54 7.01 -3.61
N LEU A 47 -13.49 6.17 -3.58
CA LEU A 47 -12.57 5.96 -4.69
C LEU A 47 -13.21 5.36 -5.96
N GLY A 48 -14.41 4.79 -5.85
CA GLY A 48 -15.14 4.22 -6.98
C GLY A 48 -15.07 2.70 -7.07
N TRP A 49 -14.57 2.04 -6.02
CA TRP A 49 -14.69 0.59 -5.90
C TRP A 49 -16.13 0.21 -5.60
N LYS A 50 -16.53 -1.00 -5.99
CA LYS A 50 -17.87 -1.50 -5.74
C LYS A 50 -17.88 -2.44 -4.54
N LYS A 51 -18.94 -2.34 -3.74
CA LYS A 51 -19.25 -3.30 -2.69
C LYS A 51 -19.83 -4.56 -3.33
N GLY A 52 -19.12 -5.68 -3.25
CA GLY A 52 -19.56 -6.97 -3.79
C GLY A 52 -20.38 -7.74 -2.77
N PHE A 53 -19.68 -8.51 -1.94
CA PHE A 53 -20.27 -9.38 -0.92
C PHE A 53 -19.96 -8.86 0.49
N GLY A 54 -20.75 -9.25 1.49
CA GLY A 54 -20.50 -8.85 2.87
C GLY A 54 -21.09 -9.80 3.91
N GLY A 55 -20.44 -9.81 5.08
CA GLY A 55 -20.86 -10.52 6.27
C GLY A 55 -20.45 -9.74 7.53
N VAL A 56 -20.55 -10.36 8.70
CA VAL A 56 -20.12 -9.72 9.96
C VAL A 56 -18.61 -9.50 9.93
N ASN A 57 -18.18 -8.23 9.88
CA ASN A 57 -16.77 -7.81 9.81
C ASN A 57 -15.99 -8.37 8.60
N ILE A 58 -16.68 -8.80 7.54
CA ILE A 58 -16.04 -9.29 6.31
C ILE A 58 -16.67 -8.59 5.11
N ARG A 59 -15.84 -8.11 4.18
CA ARG A 59 -16.30 -7.45 2.95
C ARG A 59 -15.47 -7.84 1.74
N ALA A 60 -16.08 -7.92 0.57
CA ALA A 60 -15.39 -7.96 -0.71
C ALA A 60 -15.61 -6.64 -1.46
N TYR A 61 -14.52 -5.97 -1.84
CA TYR A 61 -14.52 -4.74 -2.63
C TYR A 61 -13.99 -5.04 -4.03
N GLN A 62 -14.74 -4.70 -5.07
CA GLN A 62 -14.30 -4.89 -6.45
C GLN A 62 -13.69 -3.61 -6.99
N ASN A 63 -12.49 -3.70 -7.57
CA ASN A 63 -11.93 -2.56 -8.30
C ASN A 63 -12.62 -2.38 -9.67
N SER A 64 -12.30 -1.29 -10.36
CA SER A 64 -12.96 -0.93 -11.61
C SER A 64 -12.81 -2.02 -12.68
N GLN A 65 -13.92 -2.49 -13.25
CA GLN A 65 -13.91 -3.40 -14.40
C GLN A 65 -13.68 -2.67 -15.74
N ALA A 66 -13.93 -1.36 -15.77
CA ALA A 66 -13.77 -0.56 -16.98
C ALA A 66 -12.31 -0.17 -17.20
N PHE A 67 -11.61 0.15 -16.10
CA PHE A 67 -10.24 0.63 -16.17
C PHE A 67 -9.24 -0.31 -15.49
N GLY A 68 -9.67 -1.21 -14.61
CA GLY A 68 -8.83 -2.21 -13.95
C GLY A 68 -9.23 -3.65 -14.32
N THR A 69 -8.74 -4.61 -13.54
CA THR A 69 -8.95 -6.05 -13.75
C THR A 69 -10.33 -6.53 -13.30
N GLY A 70 -11.03 -5.77 -12.47
CA GLY A 70 -12.28 -6.19 -11.84
C GLY A 70 -12.10 -7.20 -10.70
N TYR A 71 -10.88 -7.34 -10.18
CA TYR A 71 -10.60 -8.19 -9.03
C TYR A 71 -11.32 -7.71 -7.78
N PHE A 72 -11.67 -8.67 -6.93
CA PHE A 72 -12.20 -8.44 -5.61
C PHE A 72 -11.09 -8.50 -4.56
N LEU A 73 -11.02 -7.50 -3.68
CA LEU A 73 -10.31 -7.57 -2.42
C LEU A 73 -11.28 -8.02 -1.32
N ARG A 74 -11.17 -9.28 -0.89
CA ARG A 74 -11.82 -9.77 0.33
C ARG A 74 -11.00 -9.36 1.54
N VAL A 75 -11.65 -8.72 2.50
CA VAL A 75 -11.10 -8.28 3.78
C VAL A 75 -11.87 -8.97 4.89
N ASP A 76 -11.15 -9.72 5.71
CA ASP A 76 -11.63 -10.36 6.92
C ASP A 76 -11.12 -9.59 8.14
N ASP A 77 -11.99 -8.78 8.73
CA ASP A 77 -11.67 -7.87 9.82
C ASP A 77 -12.25 -8.36 11.15
N THR A 78 -12.36 -9.68 11.29
CA THR A 78 -12.87 -10.34 12.49
C THR A 78 -11.89 -10.27 13.66
N ALA A 79 -10.59 -10.20 13.38
CA ALA A 79 -9.56 -10.00 14.38
C ALA A 79 -9.53 -8.55 14.89
N ALA A 80 -9.12 -8.37 16.14
CA ALA A 80 -9.15 -7.05 16.77
C ALA A 80 -8.07 -6.13 16.18
N ARG A 81 -6.85 -6.63 16.02
CA ARG A 81 -5.66 -5.82 15.69
C ARG A 81 -5.25 -5.89 14.22
N SER A 82 -5.65 -6.94 13.53
CA SER A 82 -5.27 -7.21 12.14
C SER A 82 -6.49 -7.55 11.27
N ALA A 83 -6.27 -7.63 9.96
CA ALA A 83 -7.23 -8.16 9.00
C ALA A 83 -6.53 -9.10 8.03
N LEU A 84 -7.23 -10.16 7.61
CA LEU A 84 -6.76 -11.07 6.56
C LEU A 84 -7.31 -10.62 5.21
N LEU A 85 -6.43 -10.56 4.20
CA LEU A 85 -6.78 -10.06 2.87
C LEU A 85 -6.55 -11.14 1.82
N ARG A 86 -7.45 -11.18 0.83
CA ARG A 86 -7.28 -12.03 -0.34
C ARG A 86 -7.95 -11.42 -1.57
N GLY A 87 -7.19 -11.32 -2.65
CA GLY A 87 -7.66 -10.99 -3.99
C GLY A 87 -8.36 -12.18 -4.66
N TYR A 88 -9.35 -11.94 -5.50
CA TYR A 88 -10.00 -12.94 -6.36
C TYR A 88 -10.35 -12.34 -7.72
N SER A 89 -10.10 -13.06 -8.82
CA SER A 89 -10.44 -12.58 -10.18
C SER A 89 -11.95 -12.54 -10.42
N SER A 90 -12.69 -13.40 -9.73
CA SER A 90 -14.14 -13.40 -9.67
C SER A 90 -14.60 -14.03 -8.35
N MET A 91 -15.80 -13.68 -7.89
CA MET A 91 -16.42 -14.24 -6.69
C MET A 91 -17.89 -14.56 -6.98
N SER A 92 -18.34 -15.72 -6.50
CA SER A 92 -19.75 -16.14 -6.56
C SER A 92 -20.45 -15.94 -5.22
N ASP A 93 -19.68 -15.95 -4.12
CA ASP A 93 -20.11 -15.57 -2.78
C ASP A 93 -18.92 -15.02 -1.97
N LEU A 94 -19.16 -14.61 -0.72
CA LEU A 94 -18.16 -14.01 0.17
C LEU A 94 -16.91 -14.87 0.44
N ASN A 95 -17.03 -16.19 0.32
CA ASN A 95 -16.00 -17.18 0.65
C ASN A 95 -15.56 -18.03 -0.56
N THR A 96 -16.22 -17.88 -1.72
CA THR A 96 -15.92 -18.63 -2.95
C THR A 96 -15.51 -17.69 -4.07
N GLY A 97 -14.32 -17.90 -4.62
CA GLY A 97 -13.81 -17.14 -5.77
C GLY A 97 -12.63 -17.80 -6.47
N GLU A 98 -12.31 -17.28 -7.65
CA GLU A 98 -11.25 -17.77 -8.54
C GLU A 98 -9.95 -16.97 -8.38
N ASP A 99 -8.82 -17.57 -8.77
CA ASP A 99 -7.48 -16.95 -8.74
C ASP A 99 -7.14 -16.24 -7.41
N ALA A 100 -7.43 -16.94 -6.30
CA ALA A 100 -7.13 -16.48 -4.95
C ALA A 100 -5.69 -15.93 -4.85
N THR A 101 -5.55 -14.72 -4.31
CA THR A 101 -4.29 -13.96 -4.24
C THR A 101 -4.06 -13.37 -2.84
N PRO A 102 -3.21 -13.97 -1.99
CA PRO A 102 -2.47 -15.20 -2.25
C PRO A 102 -3.37 -16.43 -2.28
N SER A 103 -2.95 -17.41 -3.09
CA SER A 103 -3.60 -18.70 -3.23
C SER A 103 -3.45 -19.50 -1.94
N PRO A 104 -4.42 -20.35 -1.58
CA PRO A 104 -4.33 -21.17 -0.36
C PRO A 104 -3.09 -22.06 -0.32
N ALA A 105 -2.62 -22.54 -1.49
CA ALA A 105 -1.40 -23.34 -1.59
C ALA A 105 -0.12 -22.54 -1.27
N LEU A 106 -0.08 -21.27 -1.67
CA LEU A 106 1.05 -20.38 -1.34
C LEU A 106 0.96 -19.87 0.11
N LYS A 107 -0.27 -19.54 0.55
CA LYS A 107 -0.54 -18.96 1.86
C LYS A 107 -1.99 -19.19 2.29
N THR A 108 -2.18 -20.16 3.17
CA THR A 108 -3.49 -20.61 3.65
C THR A 108 -4.33 -19.48 4.26
N SER A 109 -3.71 -18.62 5.08
CA SER A 109 -4.36 -17.52 5.80
C SER A 109 -4.71 -16.30 4.92
N GLY A 110 -4.10 -16.16 3.75
CA GLY A 110 -4.16 -14.91 2.98
C GLY A 110 -2.99 -13.98 3.29
N SER A 111 -3.06 -12.74 2.82
CA SER A 111 -2.19 -11.67 3.32
C SER A 111 -2.72 -11.15 4.65
N MET A 112 -1.90 -10.40 5.41
CA MET A 112 -2.31 -9.77 6.66
C MET A 112 -1.90 -8.29 6.68
N TRP A 113 -2.83 -7.43 7.07
CA TRP A 113 -2.58 -6.02 7.43
C TRP A 113 -2.78 -5.83 8.92
N GLU A 114 -1.98 -4.95 9.52
CA GLU A 114 -2.13 -4.57 10.92
C GLU A 114 -2.80 -3.19 11.00
N LYS A 115 -3.80 -3.08 11.87
CA LYS A 115 -4.57 -1.86 12.15
C LYS A 115 -4.09 -1.18 13.44
N SER A 116 -3.74 -1.98 14.44
CA SER A 116 -3.38 -1.50 15.77
C SER A 116 -2.50 -2.50 16.49
N ASN A 117 -1.54 -2.03 17.30
CA ASN A 117 -0.78 -2.91 18.20
C ASN A 117 -1.52 -3.29 19.49
N VAL A 118 -2.71 -2.72 19.77
CA VAL A 118 -3.48 -2.96 20.99
C VAL A 118 -4.94 -3.24 20.65
N ALA A 119 -5.51 -4.31 21.22
CA ALA A 119 -6.93 -4.64 21.07
C ALA A 119 -7.77 -3.73 21.98
N SER A 120 -8.13 -2.55 21.47
CA SER A 120 -8.88 -1.53 22.20
C SER A 120 -9.54 -0.55 21.24
N GLY A 121 -10.49 0.24 21.75
CA GLY A 121 -11.08 1.38 21.03
C GLY A 121 -10.17 2.60 20.88
N ALA A 122 -8.87 2.51 21.25
CA ALA A 122 -7.94 3.62 21.10
C ALA A 122 -7.77 3.98 19.62
N LEU A 123 -7.86 5.29 19.33
CA LEU A 123 -7.79 5.86 18.00
C LEU A 123 -6.46 5.53 17.31
N ARG A 124 -6.53 5.16 16.03
CA ARG A 124 -5.38 4.99 15.13
C ARG A 124 -5.54 5.94 13.96
N HIS A 125 -4.54 6.81 13.78
CA HIS A 125 -4.55 7.74 12.66
C HIS A 125 -4.19 7.02 11.37
N TRP A 126 -4.72 7.52 10.25
CA TRP A 126 -4.52 6.89 8.96
C TRP A 126 -4.58 7.92 7.82
N ILE A 127 -3.97 7.56 6.70
CA ILE A 127 -4.07 8.26 5.42
C ILE A 127 -4.33 7.21 4.35
N ALA A 128 -5.29 7.48 3.46
CA ALA A 128 -5.49 6.68 2.26
C ALA A 128 -5.36 7.55 1.01
N ILE A 129 -4.72 7.03 -0.03
CA ILE A 129 -4.55 7.72 -1.31
C ILE A 129 -4.76 6.70 -2.41
N GLY A 130 -5.67 6.96 -3.33
CA GLY A 130 -5.96 5.98 -4.36
C GLY A 130 -6.86 6.46 -5.46
N THR A 131 -7.21 5.52 -6.32
CA THR A 131 -8.07 5.65 -7.49
C THR A 131 -9.07 4.49 -7.51
N GLU A 132 -9.90 4.42 -8.55
CA GLU A 132 -10.81 3.29 -8.76
C GLU A 132 -10.10 1.95 -9.09
N ARG A 133 -8.76 1.95 -9.25
CA ARG A 133 -7.97 0.75 -9.60
C ARG A 133 -7.03 0.27 -8.51
N PHE A 134 -6.49 1.22 -7.74
CA PHE A 134 -5.42 0.97 -6.78
C PHE A 134 -5.49 1.98 -5.62
N PHE A 135 -5.16 1.55 -4.41
CA PHE A 135 -5.01 2.46 -3.28
C PHE A 135 -3.87 2.07 -2.34
N TYR A 136 -3.30 3.08 -1.70
CA TYR A 136 -2.42 2.99 -0.55
C TYR A 136 -3.19 3.33 0.73
N LEU A 137 -2.88 2.62 1.80
CA LEU A 137 -3.37 2.88 3.15
C LEU A 137 -2.18 2.91 4.11
N PHE A 138 -1.97 4.03 4.79
CA PHE A 138 -0.96 4.21 5.80
C PHE A 138 -1.62 4.27 7.17
N VAL A 139 -1.25 3.38 8.08
CA VAL A 139 -1.86 3.27 9.40
C VAL A 139 -0.83 3.53 10.49
N ASP A 140 -1.17 4.40 11.44
CA ASP A 140 -0.43 4.56 12.70
C ASP A 140 -0.73 3.39 13.63
N THR A 141 -0.20 2.23 13.26
CA THR A 141 -0.44 0.97 13.96
C THR A 141 0.08 1.03 15.40
N GLY A 142 1.19 1.75 15.61
CA GLY A 142 1.86 1.92 16.90
C GLY A 142 1.17 2.91 17.83
N GLY A 143 0.42 3.89 17.30
CA GLY A 143 -0.22 4.94 18.11
C GLY A 143 0.72 6.11 18.40
N ASN A 144 1.65 6.35 17.48
CA ASN A 144 2.71 7.33 17.61
C ASN A 144 2.32 8.71 17.06
N TYR A 145 1.08 8.89 16.57
CA TYR A 145 0.64 10.13 15.93
C TYR A 145 0.89 11.39 16.78
N GLY A 146 0.67 11.31 18.10
CA GLY A 146 0.88 12.44 19.00
C GLY A 146 2.33 12.97 19.05
N THR A 147 3.33 12.13 18.71
CA THR A 147 4.74 12.54 18.70
C THR A 147 5.35 12.62 17.30
N GLN A 148 4.88 11.79 16.36
CA GLN A 148 5.48 11.63 15.03
C GLN A 148 4.58 12.13 13.88
N GLY A 149 3.35 12.54 14.19
CA GLY A 149 2.32 12.77 13.19
C GLY A 149 2.14 11.53 12.30
N TYR A 150 2.10 11.74 10.99
CA TYR A 150 1.99 10.65 10.02
C TYR A 150 3.30 9.95 9.70
N SER A 151 4.44 10.37 10.26
CA SER A 151 5.74 9.81 9.90
C SER A 151 5.92 8.36 10.32
N GLY A 152 5.27 7.95 11.41
CA GLY A 152 5.35 6.60 11.99
C GLY A 152 4.33 5.60 11.45
N THR A 153 3.70 5.88 10.31
CA THR A 153 2.67 5.02 9.75
C THR A 153 3.25 3.88 8.92
N HIS A 154 2.61 2.71 8.98
CA HIS A 154 2.92 1.54 8.18
C HIS A 154 2.07 1.53 6.91
N GLY A 155 2.72 1.34 5.77
CA GLY A 155 2.06 1.33 4.47
C GLY A 155 1.56 -0.04 4.06
N HIS A 156 0.32 -0.07 3.59
CA HIS A 156 -0.38 -1.18 2.96
C HIS A 156 -0.94 -0.73 1.62
N TYR A 157 -1.22 -1.66 0.71
CA TYR A 157 -1.85 -1.35 -0.57
C TYR A 157 -2.52 -2.54 -1.21
N ALA A 158 -3.50 -2.28 -2.07
CA ALA A 158 -4.11 -3.27 -2.92
C ALA A 158 -4.63 -2.64 -4.22
N GLY A 159 -4.73 -3.47 -5.26
CA GLY A 159 -5.24 -3.08 -6.58
C GLY A 159 -4.33 -3.51 -7.72
N ASP A 160 -4.56 -2.94 -8.89
CA ASP A 160 -3.79 -3.24 -10.08
C ASP A 160 -2.49 -2.45 -10.14
N ILE A 161 -1.35 -3.13 -10.22
CA ILE A 161 -0.07 -2.46 -10.48
C ILE A 161 -0.01 -1.98 -11.94
N THR A 162 0.84 -0.99 -12.21
CA THR A 162 1.17 -0.60 -13.59
C THR A 162 2.02 -1.70 -14.21
N SER A 163 1.38 -2.65 -14.90
CA SER A 163 2.06 -3.83 -15.42
C SER A 163 2.91 -3.53 -16.65
N MET A 164 4.11 -4.12 -16.70
CA MET A 164 4.96 -4.11 -17.89
C MET A 164 4.52 -5.14 -18.93
N LYS A 165 3.70 -6.13 -18.55
CA LYS A 165 3.25 -7.19 -19.46
C LYS A 165 2.06 -6.68 -20.27
N PRO A 166 2.15 -6.63 -21.61
CA PRO A 166 1.01 -6.27 -22.45
C PRO A 166 -0.17 -7.23 -22.25
N GLY A 167 -1.37 -6.68 -22.08
CA GLY A 167 -2.60 -7.47 -21.90
C GLY A 167 -2.65 -8.27 -20.59
N ASP A 168 -1.89 -7.87 -19.57
CA ASP A 168 -1.88 -8.54 -18.28
C ASP A 168 -3.22 -8.39 -17.54
N ARG A 169 -3.86 -9.52 -17.28
CA ARG A 169 -5.16 -9.59 -16.60
C ARG A 169 -5.06 -10.02 -15.14
N HIS A 170 -3.84 -10.27 -14.64
CA HIS A 170 -3.61 -10.84 -13.31
C HIS A 170 -2.58 -10.04 -12.52
N HIS A 171 -2.47 -8.73 -12.79
CA HIS A 171 -1.58 -7.81 -12.07
C HIS A 171 -2.19 -7.22 -10.79
N PHE A 172 -3.31 -7.77 -10.31
CA PHE A 172 -3.84 -7.40 -9.01
C PHE A 172 -2.86 -7.82 -7.91
N THR A 173 -2.52 -6.89 -7.03
CA THR A 173 -1.61 -7.09 -5.91
C THR A 173 -2.28 -6.78 -4.58
N VAL A 174 -1.79 -7.42 -3.51
CA VAL A 174 -2.13 -7.10 -2.13
C VAL A 174 -0.87 -7.15 -1.28
N SER A 175 -0.56 -6.06 -0.58
CA SER A 175 0.63 -5.97 0.27
C SER A 175 0.55 -6.93 1.45
N TYR A 176 1.70 -7.31 1.97
CA TYR A 176 1.88 -8.14 3.15
C TYR A 176 2.59 -7.35 4.25
N LYS A 177 2.16 -7.51 5.50
CA LYS A 177 2.85 -6.85 6.61
C LYS A 177 4.20 -7.48 6.95
N GLY A 178 4.44 -8.75 6.56
CA GLY A 178 5.68 -9.47 6.85
C GLY A 178 5.58 -10.56 7.93
N SER A 179 4.38 -10.79 8.50
CA SER A 179 4.13 -11.84 9.49
C SER A 179 2.68 -12.29 9.47
N ASP A 180 2.44 -13.56 9.81
CA ASP A 180 1.10 -14.17 9.94
C ASP A 180 0.51 -14.10 11.34
N SER A 181 1.28 -13.64 12.32
CA SER A 181 0.79 -13.51 13.69
C SER A 181 0.16 -12.14 13.87
N GLU A 182 -1.07 -12.11 14.40
CA GLU A 182 -1.59 -10.91 15.05
C GLU A 182 -0.61 -10.44 16.13
N ALA A 183 -0.49 -9.12 16.34
CA ALA A 183 0.43 -8.53 17.32
C ALA A 183 1.92 -8.86 17.12
N SER A 184 2.30 -9.44 15.97
CA SER A 184 3.70 -9.51 15.57
C SER A 184 4.30 -8.12 15.53
N SER A 185 5.51 -7.97 16.06
CA SER A 185 6.24 -6.72 15.93
C SER A 185 6.58 -6.42 14.46
N THR A 186 6.66 -7.43 13.59
CA THR A 186 7.08 -7.29 12.19
C THR A 186 5.95 -6.72 11.32
N VAL A 187 6.12 -5.48 10.86
CA VAL A 187 5.17 -4.76 9.99
C VAL A 187 5.89 -3.92 8.92
N GLY A 188 5.13 -3.44 7.93
CA GLY A 188 5.60 -2.46 6.95
C GLY A 188 6.28 -3.06 5.71
N TYR A 189 6.21 -4.39 5.52
CA TYR A 189 6.90 -5.04 4.41
C TYR A 189 6.46 -4.58 3.01
N GLY A 190 5.26 -4.01 2.89
CA GLY A 190 4.77 -3.40 1.64
C GLY A 190 5.74 -2.40 1.01
N PHE A 191 6.51 -1.68 1.83
CA PHE A 191 7.51 -0.69 1.38
C PHE A 191 8.94 -1.02 1.82
N ARG A 192 9.19 -2.28 2.17
CA ARG A 192 10.52 -2.76 2.55
C ARG A 192 11.30 -3.11 1.29
N ALA A 193 12.22 -2.22 0.94
CA ALA A 193 13.04 -2.30 -0.25
C ALA A 193 13.91 -3.56 -0.25
N ARG A 194 14.06 -4.16 -1.43
CA ARG A 194 15.06 -5.21 -1.70
C ARG A 194 15.84 -4.88 -2.95
N ALA A 195 17.04 -5.43 -3.07
CA ALA A 195 17.80 -5.33 -4.33
C ALA A 195 17.12 -6.15 -5.44
N TRP A 196 17.29 -5.75 -6.70
CA TRP A 196 16.70 -6.47 -7.83
C TRP A 196 17.16 -7.94 -7.93
N ASN A 197 18.35 -8.27 -7.46
CA ASN A 197 18.89 -9.64 -7.47
C ASN A 197 18.48 -10.48 -6.25
N ASP A 198 17.61 -9.96 -5.37
CA ASP A 198 17.02 -10.71 -4.26
C ASP A 198 15.92 -11.66 -4.78
N PHE A 199 15.40 -12.52 -3.92
CA PHE A 199 14.37 -13.51 -4.25
C PHE A 199 13.16 -13.29 -3.34
N GLY A 200 11.95 -13.31 -3.90
CA GLY A 200 10.70 -13.23 -3.14
C GLY A 200 10.25 -14.55 -2.49
N GLY A 201 11.17 -15.51 -2.27
CA GLY A 201 10.82 -16.91 -2.00
C GLY A 201 10.25 -17.20 -0.60
N ALA A 202 10.47 -16.31 0.37
CA ALA A 202 10.03 -16.47 1.75
C ALA A 202 9.17 -15.30 2.25
N ASP A 203 8.40 -15.53 3.30
CA ASP A 203 7.61 -14.49 3.98
C ASP A 203 8.48 -13.31 4.44
N THR A 204 9.70 -13.57 4.92
CA THR A 204 10.68 -12.54 5.34
C THR A 204 11.16 -11.65 4.18
N GLN A 205 10.90 -12.07 2.94
CA GLN A 205 11.26 -11.38 1.71
C GLN A 205 10.06 -10.80 0.95
N THR A 206 8.84 -11.17 1.34
CA THR A 206 7.63 -10.83 0.58
C THR A 206 7.09 -9.46 0.97
N SER A 207 6.98 -8.55 0.02
CA SER A 207 6.30 -7.26 0.20
C SER A 207 4.81 -7.35 -0.14
N ALA A 208 4.45 -8.19 -1.12
CA ALA A 208 3.09 -8.35 -1.61
C ALA A 208 2.88 -9.70 -2.27
N PHE A 209 1.63 -10.01 -2.57
CA PHE A 209 1.25 -11.12 -3.42
C PHE A 209 0.57 -10.56 -4.66
N ILE A 210 1.02 -10.99 -5.83
CA ILE A 210 0.37 -10.70 -7.10
C ILE A 210 -0.44 -11.92 -7.53
N GLY A 211 -1.38 -11.73 -8.46
CA GLY A 211 -2.14 -12.81 -9.08
C GLY A 211 -1.26 -13.83 -9.80
N ARG A 212 -1.73 -14.33 -10.94
CA ARG A 212 -0.93 -15.28 -11.72
C ARG A 212 0.45 -14.71 -12.06
N SER A 213 1.43 -15.60 -12.12
CA SER A 213 2.79 -15.27 -12.54
C SER A 213 2.81 -14.60 -13.92
N MET A 214 3.93 -13.98 -14.27
CA MET A 214 4.09 -13.33 -15.57
C MET A 214 3.86 -14.27 -16.76
N SER A 215 4.12 -15.57 -16.61
CA SER A 215 3.83 -16.60 -17.62
C SER A 215 2.33 -16.98 -17.72
N GLY A 216 1.49 -16.51 -16.80
CA GLY A 216 0.04 -16.74 -16.78
C GLY A 216 -0.39 -18.06 -16.14
N VAL A 217 0.55 -18.79 -15.54
CA VAL A 217 0.26 -20.06 -14.83
C VAL A 217 -0.65 -19.78 -13.62
N PRO A 218 -1.74 -20.54 -13.43
CA PRO A 218 -2.59 -20.41 -12.26
C PRO A 218 -1.82 -20.55 -10.95
N GLY A 219 -2.13 -19.70 -9.98
CA GLY A 219 -1.44 -19.61 -8.71
C GLY A 219 -0.83 -18.23 -8.50
N SER A 220 -1.11 -17.63 -7.34
CA SER A 220 -0.52 -16.36 -6.95
C SER A 220 1.00 -16.43 -6.83
N THR A 221 1.70 -15.34 -7.08
CA THR A 221 3.15 -15.26 -6.89
C THR A 221 3.52 -14.30 -5.76
N ARG A 222 4.59 -14.59 -5.03
CA ARG A 222 5.17 -13.64 -4.07
C ARG A 222 5.87 -12.54 -4.85
N ALA A 223 5.75 -11.31 -4.37
CA ALA A 223 6.45 -10.18 -4.95
C ALA A 223 7.17 -9.38 -3.87
N TYR A 224 8.24 -8.70 -4.27
CA TYR A 224 8.93 -7.72 -3.45
C TYR A 224 9.05 -6.40 -4.19
N VAL A 225 9.25 -5.32 -3.43
CA VAL A 225 9.42 -3.98 -4.00
C VAL A 225 10.89 -3.59 -4.07
N SER A 226 11.26 -2.84 -5.10
CA SER A 226 12.59 -2.26 -5.27
C SER A 226 12.54 -0.87 -5.89
N ALA A 227 13.71 -0.25 -6.00
CA ALA A 227 13.93 1.04 -6.64
C ALA A 227 15.39 1.09 -7.14
N SER A 228 15.71 1.95 -8.10
CA SER A 228 17.00 1.96 -8.80
C SER A 228 18.23 2.07 -7.88
N ALA A 229 18.08 2.67 -6.71
CA ALA A 229 19.14 2.80 -5.71
C ALA A 229 18.92 1.93 -4.46
N ALA A 230 18.04 0.94 -4.48
CA ALA A 230 17.80 0.06 -3.34
C ALA A 230 18.95 -0.95 -3.12
N THR A 231 20.15 -0.47 -2.76
CA THR A 231 21.36 -1.31 -2.65
C THR A 231 21.39 -2.18 -1.39
N THR A 232 20.67 -1.79 -0.35
CA THR A 232 20.53 -2.55 0.90
C THR A 232 19.14 -3.16 0.99
N SER A 233 19.06 -4.49 1.10
CA SER A 233 17.80 -5.19 1.33
C SER A 233 17.33 -5.05 2.78
N GLY A 234 16.01 -4.96 2.98
CA GLY A 234 15.39 -5.05 4.29
C GLY A 234 15.23 -3.72 5.03
N VAL A 235 15.41 -2.59 4.34
CA VAL A 235 15.17 -1.23 4.84
C VAL A 235 13.99 -0.57 4.13
N ALA A 236 13.48 0.55 4.65
CA ALA A 236 12.40 1.27 3.99
C ALA A 236 12.89 1.93 2.69
N LEU A 237 12.03 2.01 1.68
CA LEU A 237 12.32 2.82 0.49
C LEU A 237 12.62 4.27 0.88
N GLY A 238 13.68 4.87 0.32
CA GLY A 238 14.09 6.24 0.64
C GLY A 238 14.78 6.43 2.00
N SER A 239 15.20 5.36 2.69
CA SER A 239 15.83 5.46 4.03
C SER A 239 17.36 5.33 4.05
N GLN A 240 18.00 5.02 2.92
CA GLN A 240 19.40 4.59 2.91
C GLN A 240 20.38 5.75 3.18
N SER A 241 21.37 5.50 4.02
CA SER A 241 22.35 6.51 4.46
C SER A 241 23.44 6.84 3.44
N ASN A 242 23.63 5.97 2.43
CA ASN A 242 24.59 6.16 1.35
C ASN A 242 24.00 6.94 0.15
N TYR A 243 22.73 7.36 0.23
CA TYR A 243 22.12 8.19 -0.81
C TYR A 243 22.76 9.58 -0.88
N PRO A 244 22.87 10.16 -2.09
CA PRO A 244 23.34 11.52 -2.22
C PRO A 244 22.42 12.49 -1.46
N THR A 245 23.00 13.56 -0.94
CA THR A 245 22.25 14.65 -0.30
C THR A 245 21.33 15.31 -1.32
N TYR A 246 20.14 15.75 -0.88
CA TYR A 246 19.24 16.60 -1.65
C TYR A 246 19.53 18.08 -1.33
N PRO A 247 19.60 18.99 -2.32
CA PRO A 247 19.52 18.72 -3.76
C PRO A 247 20.76 18.01 -4.30
N TYR A 248 20.60 17.23 -5.38
CA TYR A 248 21.73 16.56 -6.01
C TYR A 248 22.70 17.57 -6.65
N GLY A 249 23.99 17.47 -6.33
CA GLY A 249 24.99 18.45 -6.78
C GLY A 249 25.17 18.56 -8.31
N GLY A 250 24.78 17.53 -9.08
CA GLY A 250 24.96 17.51 -10.54
C GLY A 250 23.89 18.30 -11.32
N ASN A 251 22.63 18.25 -10.88
CA ASN A 251 21.51 18.93 -11.56
C ASN A 251 20.72 19.89 -10.65
N GLY A 252 21.10 20.00 -9.37
CA GLY A 252 20.40 20.83 -8.38
C GLY A 252 19.01 20.30 -7.99
N GLY A 253 18.64 19.09 -8.44
CA GLY A 253 17.26 18.60 -8.39
C GLY A 253 17.10 17.32 -7.57
N LEU A 254 15.90 16.77 -7.67
CA LEU A 254 15.51 15.50 -7.07
C LEU A 254 15.92 14.34 -7.99
N LEU A 255 16.64 13.37 -7.43
CA LEU A 255 16.79 12.05 -8.02
C LEU A 255 15.71 11.12 -7.47
N TYR A 256 15.04 10.41 -8.35
CA TYR A 256 13.98 9.47 -8.00
C TYR A 256 13.91 8.33 -9.03
N SER A 257 13.23 7.25 -8.66
CA SER A 257 12.85 6.18 -9.57
C SER A 257 11.41 5.74 -9.29
N PRO A 258 10.74 5.07 -10.25
CA PRO A 258 9.57 4.27 -9.93
C PRO A 258 9.88 3.26 -8.81
N ILE A 259 8.81 2.78 -8.15
CA ILE A 259 8.92 1.64 -7.23
C ILE A 259 8.55 0.38 -8.01
N ASP A 260 9.56 -0.44 -8.29
CA ASP A 260 9.42 -1.67 -9.04
C ASP A 260 8.76 -2.76 -8.18
N VAL A 261 7.95 -3.60 -8.81
CA VAL A 261 7.40 -4.82 -8.23
C VAL A 261 7.99 -6.01 -8.99
N LEU A 262 8.71 -6.88 -8.29
CA LEU A 262 9.41 -8.03 -8.86
C LEU A 262 8.79 -9.33 -8.35
N GLU A 263 8.56 -10.28 -9.26
CA GLU A 263 8.14 -11.65 -8.92
C GLU A 263 9.32 -12.53 -8.49
N ASN A 264 10.52 -12.21 -8.99
CA ASN A 264 11.76 -12.92 -8.70
C ASN A 264 12.99 -12.06 -9.01
N ALA A 265 14.18 -12.59 -8.70
CA ALA A 265 15.45 -11.98 -9.05
C ALA A 265 15.49 -11.62 -10.54
N MET A 266 15.77 -10.35 -10.86
CA MET A 266 15.81 -9.82 -12.22
C MET A 266 14.51 -10.01 -13.04
N GLN A 267 13.37 -10.23 -12.38
CA GLN A 267 12.06 -10.45 -13.04
C GLN A 267 11.04 -9.40 -12.59
N PRO A 268 11.13 -8.16 -13.10
CA PRO A 268 10.14 -7.12 -12.82
C PRO A 268 8.82 -7.43 -13.51
N ARG A 269 7.72 -7.19 -12.78
CA ARG A 269 6.35 -7.35 -13.24
C ARG A 269 5.70 -6.03 -13.63
N GLY A 270 6.10 -4.95 -12.96
CA GLY A 270 5.55 -3.61 -13.15
C GLY A 270 5.95 -2.68 -12.02
N PHE A 271 5.14 -1.64 -11.81
CA PHE A 271 5.43 -0.59 -10.85
C PHE A 271 4.24 -0.35 -9.92
N LEU A 272 4.51 0.12 -8.70
CA LEU A 272 3.46 0.65 -7.84
C LEU A 272 2.89 1.95 -8.45
N PRO A 273 1.57 2.04 -8.72
CA PRO A 273 1.01 3.16 -9.48
C PRO A 273 1.15 4.52 -8.78
N GLY A 274 1.72 5.49 -9.49
CA GLY A 274 1.82 6.87 -8.99
C GLY A 274 2.75 7.07 -7.79
N ALA A 275 3.59 6.08 -7.45
CA ALA A 275 4.54 6.20 -6.35
C ALA A 275 6.00 6.09 -6.85
N PHE A 276 6.83 7.00 -6.33
CA PHE A 276 8.25 7.08 -6.63
C PHE A 276 9.07 6.94 -5.35
N ALA A 277 10.22 6.28 -5.47
CA ALA A 277 11.23 6.26 -4.41
C ALA A 277 12.25 7.39 -4.66
N PRO A 278 12.48 8.30 -3.71
CA PRO A 278 13.58 9.24 -3.80
C PRO A 278 14.90 8.50 -3.66
N ILE A 279 15.89 8.88 -4.46
CA ILE A 279 17.30 8.47 -4.34
C ILE A 279 18.02 9.49 -3.44
N HIS A 280 17.34 9.88 -2.37
CA HIS A 280 17.77 10.79 -1.32
C HIS A 280 17.19 10.30 -0.02
N ARG A 281 17.93 10.44 1.08
CA ARG A 281 17.45 9.99 2.38
C ARG A 281 16.40 10.95 2.92
N ARG A 282 15.12 10.62 2.76
CA ARG A 282 13.97 11.43 3.22
C ARG A 282 14.12 12.93 2.91
N PRO A 283 14.19 13.32 1.62
CA PRO A 283 14.56 14.68 1.20
C PRO A 283 13.60 15.78 1.67
N PHE A 284 12.34 15.45 1.98
CA PHE A 284 11.31 16.44 2.28
C PHE A 284 10.67 16.23 3.65
N PRO A 285 10.14 17.29 4.30
CA PRO A 285 9.31 17.13 5.48
C PRO A 285 8.03 16.31 5.17
N GLU A 286 7.55 15.58 6.17
CA GLU A 286 6.37 14.73 6.06
C GLU A 286 5.13 15.50 5.58
N MET A 287 4.37 14.89 4.67
CA MET A 287 3.11 15.42 4.11
C MET A 287 3.23 16.73 3.33
N THR A 288 4.45 17.15 2.97
CA THR A 288 4.65 18.31 2.09
C THR A 288 4.35 17.97 0.64
N VAL A 289 3.85 18.96 -0.10
CA VAL A 289 3.66 18.85 -1.55
C VAL A 289 4.88 19.45 -2.22
N VAL A 290 5.52 18.65 -3.07
CA VAL A 290 6.66 19.02 -3.90
C VAL A 290 6.15 19.29 -5.30
N THR A 291 6.50 20.44 -5.85
CA THR A 291 6.13 20.87 -7.21
C THR A 291 7.37 20.96 -8.09
N ASP A 292 7.16 21.18 -9.39
CA ASP A 292 8.22 21.52 -10.35
C ASP A 292 9.36 20.48 -10.37
N VAL A 293 8.98 19.21 -10.29
CA VAL A 293 9.91 18.08 -10.33
C VAL A 293 10.29 17.76 -11.77
N ASP A 294 11.56 17.98 -12.10
CA ASP A 294 12.11 17.67 -13.42
C ASP A 294 11.88 16.20 -13.82
N GLY A 295 11.60 15.98 -15.11
CA GLY A 295 11.34 14.66 -15.68
C GLY A 295 9.89 14.16 -15.53
N LEU A 296 9.04 14.88 -14.81
CA LEU A 296 7.59 14.64 -14.76
C LEU A 296 6.83 15.67 -15.61
N PRO A 297 5.57 15.39 -16.01
CA PRO A 297 4.74 16.36 -16.70
C PRO A 297 4.64 17.69 -15.94
N VAL A 298 4.57 18.80 -16.67
CA VAL A 298 4.42 20.14 -16.08
C VAL A 298 3.17 20.19 -15.20
N GLY A 299 3.30 20.76 -14.01
CA GLY A 299 2.22 20.85 -13.02
C GLY A 299 2.05 19.62 -12.13
N THR A 300 2.90 18.60 -12.28
CA THR A 300 2.89 17.44 -11.38
C THR A 300 3.20 17.87 -9.95
N GLN A 301 2.39 17.38 -9.01
CA GLN A 301 2.59 17.55 -7.58
C GLN A 301 2.82 16.19 -6.94
N LEU A 302 3.89 16.08 -6.17
CA LEU A 302 4.23 14.88 -5.40
C LEU A 302 4.01 15.13 -3.91
N LEU A 303 3.19 14.30 -3.26
CA LEU A 303 3.07 14.29 -1.81
C LEU A 303 4.21 13.46 -1.21
N ALA A 304 5.03 14.09 -0.37
CA ALA A 304 6.07 13.41 0.39
C ALA A 304 5.45 12.63 1.56
N LYS A 305 5.59 11.30 1.56
CA LYS A 305 5.03 10.40 2.58
C LYS A 305 6.11 9.49 3.16
N CYS A 306 6.38 9.63 4.44
CA CYS A 306 7.22 8.73 5.20
C CYS A 306 6.56 7.36 5.32
N VAL A 307 7.38 6.31 5.26
CA VAL A 307 6.94 4.93 5.42
C VAL A 307 7.88 4.22 6.38
N THR A 308 7.32 3.55 7.38
CA THR A 308 8.09 2.85 8.42
C THR A 308 8.04 1.33 8.21
N VAL A 309 9.20 0.68 8.35
CA VAL A 309 9.36 -0.78 8.30
C VAL A 309 9.98 -1.28 9.61
N ASP A 310 9.26 -1.10 10.71
CA ASP A 310 9.80 -1.33 12.05
C ASP A 310 9.27 -2.61 12.72
N SER A 311 9.83 -2.83 13.91
CA SER A 311 9.28 -3.70 14.93
C SER A 311 8.50 -2.86 15.95
N PHE A 312 7.22 -3.14 16.24
CA PHE A 312 6.46 -2.41 17.28
C PHE A 312 7.11 -2.42 18.69
N ALA A 313 8.05 -3.34 18.93
CA ALA A 313 8.64 -3.64 20.23
C ALA A 313 9.62 -2.57 20.77
N GLY A 314 9.76 -1.42 20.13
CA GLY A 314 10.64 -0.33 20.58
C GLY A 314 10.10 1.08 20.33
N GLY A 315 8.83 1.23 19.93
CA GLY A 315 8.29 2.50 19.47
C GLY A 315 8.87 2.95 18.12
N PHE A 316 8.57 4.19 17.74
CA PHE A 316 9.07 4.76 16.49
C PHE A 316 10.59 4.89 16.49
N ASN A 317 11.23 4.47 15.39
CA ASN A 317 12.66 4.67 15.17
C ASN A 317 12.90 5.14 13.73
N GLU A 318 13.53 6.30 13.61
CA GLU A 318 13.83 6.93 12.33
C GLU A 318 14.71 6.10 11.41
N THR A 319 15.53 5.20 11.95
CA THR A 319 16.41 4.31 11.17
C THR A 319 15.60 3.39 10.25
N TYR A 320 14.39 3.01 10.68
CA TYR A 320 13.47 2.16 9.92
C TYR A 320 12.46 2.95 9.10
N THR A 321 12.60 4.28 9.07
CA THR A 321 11.67 5.16 8.35
C THR A 321 12.34 5.69 7.09
N GLY A 322 11.68 5.48 5.98
CA GLY A 322 12.03 6.01 4.67
C GLY A 322 10.99 7.01 4.19
N GLN A 323 11.01 7.33 2.91
CA GLN A 323 10.06 8.23 2.29
C GLN A 323 9.78 7.75 0.87
N ILE A 324 8.52 7.86 0.47
CA ILE A 324 8.06 7.73 -0.91
C ILE A 324 7.40 9.05 -1.32
N LEU A 325 7.29 9.26 -2.62
CA LEU A 325 6.67 10.43 -3.22
C LEU A 325 5.48 9.95 -4.05
N ILE A 326 4.28 10.44 -3.76
CA ILE A 326 3.06 9.99 -4.41
C ILE A 326 2.55 11.11 -5.30
N ASP A 327 2.41 10.85 -6.59
CA ASP A 327 1.77 11.79 -7.53
C ASP A 327 0.30 11.94 -7.17
N ILE A 328 -0.12 13.17 -6.90
CA ILE A 328 -1.50 13.50 -6.48
C ILE A 328 -2.27 14.29 -7.55
N THR A 329 -1.72 14.41 -8.75
CA THR A 329 -2.24 15.26 -9.82
C THR A 329 -2.53 14.53 -11.11
N ASN A 330 -1.67 13.57 -11.50
CA ASN A 330 -1.84 12.87 -12.76
C ASN A 330 -2.63 11.58 -12.57
N ALA A 331 -3.17 11.08 -13.69
CA ALA A 331 -3.81 9.78 -13.72
C ALA A 331 -2.78 8.67 -13.46
N TRP A 332 -3.06 7.78 -12.52
CA TRP A 332 -2.24 6.59 -12.30
C TRP A 332 -2.59 5.55 -13.36
N ALA A 333 -1.62 5.22 -14.22
CA ALA A 333 -1.76 4.29 -15.34
C ALA A 333 -1.84 2.82 -14.90
#